data_AF-A0A133VH11-F1
#
_entry.id   AF-A0A133VH11-F1
#
_cell.length_a   1.000
_cell.length_b   1.000
_cell.length_c   1.000
_cell.angle_alpha   90.00
_cell.angle_beta   90.00
_cell.angle_gamma   90.00
#
_symmetry.space_group_name_H-M   'P 1'
#
loop_
_entity.id
_entity.type
_entity.pdbx_description
1 polymer ?
#
loop_
_entity_poly.entity_id
_entity_poly.type
_entity_poly.pdbx_seq_one_letter_code
_entity_poly.pdbx_strand_id
1 'polypeptide(L)'
;MFKNKRELVSHGFCEGREAVLEIMKAAINSVNSYEATMKKIRLEENTLFISDRCYDLSEIENVYIIGGGKATLSIAQALEEILGERISDGAINVKEKNRELDRITVTEAGHPVPNKEGLEGAKKITEIAEKAKK
;
A
#
# COMPACT_ATOMS: atom_id res chain seq x y z
N MET A 1 -9.20 4.91 -14.38
CA MET A 1 -10.13 5.70 -15.21
C MET A 1 -10.87 4.76 -16.16
N PHE A 2 -12.17 4.99 -16.40
CA PHE A 2 -12.97 4.14 -17.30
C PHE A 2 -12.47 4.25 -18.74
N LYS A 3 -11.87 3.17 -19.28
CA LYS A 3 -11.22 3.17 -20.61
C LYS A 3 -12.20 3.49 -21.74
N ASN A 4 -13.46 3.11 -21.59
CA ASN A 4 -14.54 3.32 -22.54
C ASN A 4 -15.47 4.50 -22.17
N LYS A 5 -15.00 5.49 -21.37
CA LYS A 5 -15.83 6.65 -20.98
C LYS A 5 -16.53 7.31 -22.18
N ARG A 6 -15.82 7.50 -23.30
CA ARG A 6 -16.37 8.13 -24.52
C ARG A 6 -17.58 7.37 -25.09
N GLU A 7 -17.52 6.05 -25.11
CA GLU A 7 -18.63 5.20 -25.57
C GLU A 7 -19.79 5.22 -24.56
N LEU A 8 -19.47 5.17 -23.26
CA LEU A 8 -20.49 5.19 -22.21
C LEU A 8 -21.30 6.50 -22.21
N VAL A 9 -20.70 7.63 -22.61
CA VAL A 9 -21.37 8.94 -22.63
C VAL A 9 -21.83 9.39 -24.02
N SER A 10 -21.72 8.53 -25.05
CA SER A 10 -22.07 8.92 -26.43
C SER A 10 -23.55 8.78 -26.78
N HIS A 11 -24.38 8.25 -25.88
CA HIS A 11 -25.80 8.00 -26.15
C HIS A 11 -26.66 7.96 -24.88
N GLY A 12 -27.97 8.17 -25.04
CA GLY A 12 -28.95 8.21 -23.94
C GLY A 12 -28.89 9.53 -23.16
N PHE A 13 -29.14 9.48 -21.84
CA PHE A 13 -29.01 10.65 -20.97
C PHE A 13 -27.56 10.89 -20.58
N CYS A 14 -26.81 11.60 -21.43
CA CYS A 14 -25.36 11.76 -21.31
C CYS A 14 -24.93 12.44 -19.99
N GLU A 15 -25.61 13.51 -19.57
CA GLU A 15 -25.29 14.25 -18.33
C GLU A 15 -25.41 13.35 -17.09
N GLY A 16 -26.49 12.58 -16.99
CA GLY A 16 -26.68 11.63 -15.89
C GLY A 16 -25.63 10.52 -15.89
N ARG A 17 -25.22 10.04 -17.07
CA ARG A 17 -24.15 9.04 -17.19
C ARG A 17 -22.80 9.61 -16.79
N GLU A 18 -22.50 10.84 -17.15
CA GLU A 18 -21.30 11.54 -16.67
C GLU A 18 -21.29 11.67 -15.15
N ALA A 19 -22.41 12.09 -14.55
CA ALA A 19 -22.55 12.19 -13.10
C ALA A 19 -22.30 10.84 -12.41
N VAL A 20 -22.90 9.75 -12.92
CA VAL A 20 -22.68 8.39 -12.39
C VAL A 20 -21.21 7.99 -12.50
N LEU A 21 -20.55 8.25 -13.62
CA LEU A 21 -19.14 7.91 -13.80
C LEU A 21 -18.23 8.68 -12.84
N GLU A 22 -18.51 9.95 -12.57
CA GLU A 22 -17.74 10.73 -11.59
C GLU A 22 -17.99 10.23 -10.15
N ILE A 23 -19.24 9.86 -9.79
CA ILE A 23 -19.55 9.23 -8.49
C ILE A 23 -18.79 7.90 -8.35
N MET A 24 -18.86 7.03 -9.36
CA MET A 24 -18.15 5.75 -9.33
C MET A 24 -16.63 5.94 -9.26
N LYS A 25 -16.09 6.91 -9.97
CA LYS A 25 -14.67 7.26 -9.91
C LYS A 25 -14.27 7.72 -8.51
N ALA A 26 -15.07 8.58 -7.87
CA ALA A 26 -14.86 9.00 -6.50
C ALA A 26 -14.90 7.80 -5.54
N ALA A 27 -15.86 6.88 -5.71
CA ALA A 27 -15.97 5.67 -4.91
C ALA A 27 -14.74 4.75 -5.07
N ILE A 28 -14.30 4.49 -6.31
CA ILE A 28 -13.10 3.68 -6.58
C ILE A 28 -11.85 4.33 -6.00
N ASN A 29 -11.69 5.65 -6.18
CA ASN A 29 -10.55 6.38 -5.62
C ASN A 29 -10.56 6.36 -4.09
N SER A 30 -11.73 6.38 -3.45
CA SER A 30 -11.84 6.33 -1.98
C SER A 30 -11.33 5.03 -1.36
N VAL A 31 -11.28 3.93 -2.14
CA VAL A 31 -10.76 2.64 -1.71
C VAL A 31 -9.35 2.35 -2.25
N ASN A 32 -8.72 3.33 -2.90
CA ASN A 32 -7.33 3.23 -3.32
C ASN A 32 -6.42 3.16 -2.09
N SER A 33 -5.69 2.07 -1.94
CA SER A 33 -4.90 1.80 -0.74
C SER A 33 -3.68 2.72 -0.58
N TYR A 34 -3.11 3.22 -1.68
CA TYR A 34 -2.04 4.23 -1.62
C TYR A 34 -2.58 5.55 -1.07
N GLU A 35 -3.63 6.10 -1.70
CA GLU A 35 -4.27 7.36 -1.28
C GLU A 35 -4.82 7.28 0.15
N ALA A 36 -5.43 6.16 0.52
CA ALA A 36 -5.93 5.93 1.87
C ALA A 36 -4.80 5.91 2.91
N THR A 37 -3.63 5.40 2.54
CA THR A 37 -2.44 5.39 3.42
C THR A 37 -1.88 6.80 3.57
N MET A 38 -1.67 7.52 2.45
CA MET A 38 -1.20 8.92 2.44
C MET A 38 -2.12 9.86 3.23
N LYS A 39 -3.43 9.59 3.24
CA LYS A 39 -4.40 10.38 4.01
C LYS A 39 -4.37 10.08 5.51
N LYS A 40 -4.08 8.84 5.90
CA LYS A 40 -4.17 8.39 7.30
C LYS A 40 -2.84 8.45 8.04
N ILE A 41 -1.73 8.45 7.32
CA ILE A 41 -0.39 8.40 7.88
C ILE A 41 0.36 9.64 7.43
N ARG A 42 0.95 10.35 8.38
CA ARG A 42 1.84 11.48 8.12
C ARG A 42 2.98 11.48 9.12
N LEU A 43 4.17 11.89 8.68
CA LEU A 43 5.33 12.08 9.52
C LEU A 43 5.61 13.59 9.58
N GLU A 44 5.59 14.16 10.77
CA GLU A 44 6.03 15.54 11.01
C GLU A 44 7.20 15.52 11.97
N GLU A 45 8.35 15.99 11.50
CA GLU A 45 9.63 15.87 12.20
C GLU A 45 9.90 14.42 12.61
N ASN A 46 9.76 14.10 13.90
CA ASN A 46 9.93 12.75 14.44
C ASN A 46 8.59 12.11 14.86
N THR A 47 7.46 12.81 14.80
CA THR A 47 6.19 12.26 15.23
C THR A 47 5.44 11.64 14.06
N LEU A 48 5.27 10.31 14.13
CA LEU A 48 4.43 9.57 13.20
C LEU A 48 2.98 9.59 13.67
N PHE A 49 2.10 10.15 12.86
CA PHE A 49 0.67 10.14 13.10
C PHE A 49 0.04 9.04 12.25
N ILE A 50 -0.72 8.17 12.92
CA ILE A 50 -1.53 7.12 12.29
C ILE A 50 -2.97 7.32 12.76
N SER A 51 -3.77 8.00 11.93
CA SER A 51 -5.13 8.42 12.27
C SER A 51 -5.17 9.22 13.58
N ASP A 52 -5.71 8.65 14.66
CA ASP A 52 -5.85 9.26 15.99
C ASP A 52 -4.66 8.97 16.92
N ARG A 53 -3.69 8.16 16.48
CA ARG A 53 -2.52 7.77 17.26
C ARG A 53 -1.29 8.54 16.82
N CYS A 54 -0.43 8.86 17.78
CA CYS A 54 0.88 9.48 17.53
C CYS A 54 1.98 8.64 18.21
N TYR A 55 3.11 8.53 17.51
CA TYR A 55 4.30 7.84 17.98
C TYR A 55 5.50 8.75 17.78
N ASP A 56 6.23 9.07 18.85
CA ASP A 56 7.50 9.76 18.73
C ASP A 56 8.56 8.76 18.28
N LEU A 57 8.97 8.87 17.02
CA LEU A 57 9.99 8.00 16.45
C LEU A 57 11.39 8.34 16.97
N SER A 58 11.62 9.42 17.71
CA SER A 58 12.93 9.69 18.33
C SER A 58 13.26 8.68 19.44
N GLU A 59 12.23 8.08 20.06
CA GLU A 59 12.35 7.01 21.05
C GLU A 59 12.41 5.61 20.42
N ILE A 60 12.26 5.52 19.09
CA ILE A 60 12.19 4.26 18.35
C ILE A 60 13.41 4.15 17.44
N GLU A 61 14.31 3.24 17.78
CA GLU A 61 15.53 3.00 17.02
C GLU A 61 15.25 2.41 15.63
N ASN A 62 14.31 1.46 15.54
CA ASN A 62 14.06 0.70 14.33
C ASN A 62 12.60 0.70 13.91
N VAL A 63 12.34 1.00 12.64
CA VAL A 63 11.01 0.89 12.03
C VAL A 63 11.04 -0.19 10.95
N TYR A 64 10.20 -1.21 11.11
CA TYR A 64 10.12 -2.33 10.19
C TYR A 64 8.77 -2.38 9.48
N ILE A 65 8.77 -2.64 8.17
CA ILE A 65 7.55 -2.78 7.38
C ILE A 65 7.37 -4.23 6.94
N ILE A 66 6.29 -4.86 7.40
CA ILE A 66 5.92 -6.22 6.98
C ILE A 66 4.47 -6.26 6.48
N GLY A 67 4.17 -7.15 5.54
CA GLY A 67 2.79 -7.32 5.07
C GLY A 67 2.59 -8.36 3.98
N GLY A 68 1.33 -8.65 3.66
CA GLY A 68 0.98 -9.55 2.58
C GLY A 68 -0.41 -9.26 2.02
N GLY A 69 -0.60 -9.40 0.71
CA GLY A 69 -1.88 -9.19 0.04
C GLY A 69 -1.80 -8.38 -1.26
N LYS A 70 -2.93 -8.33 -1.99
CA LYS A 70 -3.01 -7.68 -3.32
C LYS A 70 -2.76 -6.16 -3.27
N ALA A 71 -3.19 -5.52 -2.20
CA ALA A 71 -3.08 -4.07 -2.00
C ALA A 71 -1.76 -3.65 -1.34
N THR A 72 -0.96 -4.61 -0.87
CA THR A 72 0.19 -4.34 0.01
C THR A 72 1.28 -3.57 -0.70
N LEU A 73 1.48 -3.77 -2.01
CA LEU A 73 2.48 -3.00 -2.77
C LEU A 73 2.20 -1.49 -2.75
N SER A 74 0.94 -1.10 -2.95
CA SER A 74 0.52 0.30 -2.93
C SER A 74 0.61 0.92 -1.52
N ILE A 75 0.34 0.13 -0.49
CA ILE A 75 0.49 0.58 0.91
C ILE A 75 1.97 0.76 1.25
N ALA A 76 2.80 -0.22 0.90
CA ALA A 76 4.24 -0.18 1.15
C ALA A 76 4.91 0.99 0.41
N GLN A 77 4.50 1.26 -0.83
CA GLN A 77 4.96 2.44 -1.56
C GLN A 77 4.65 3.75 -0.80
N ALA A 78 3.41 3.93 -0.33
CA ALA A 78 3.04 5.11 0.45
C ALA A 78 3.85 5.22 1.75
N LEU A 79 4.07 4.10 2.45
CA LEU A 79 4.88 4.08 3.67
C LEU A 79 6.34 4.45 3.39
N GLU A 80 6.92 3.98 2.29
CA GLU A 80 8.29 4.32 1.89
C GLU A 80 8.43 5.80 1.54
N GLU A 81 7.44 6.40 0.86
CA GLU A 81 7.40 7.84 0.59
C GLU A 81 7.25 8.68 1.87
N ILE A 82 6.49 8.21 2.86
CA ILE A 82 6.26 8.94 4.12
C ILE A 82 7.46 8.81 5.07
N LEU A 83 8.00 7.61 5.24
CA LEU A 83 9.00 7.29 6.26
C LEU A 83 10.43 7.38 5.71
N GLY A 84 10.65 7.11 4.41
CA GLY A 84 11.95 7.16 3.76
C GLY A 84 13.03 6.43 4.54
N GLU A 85 14.12 7.16 4.84
CA GLU A 85 15.28 6.69 5.60
C GLU A 85 14.97 6.11 6.98
N ARG A 86 13.78 6.42 7.55
CA ARG A 86 13.36 5.87 8.85
C ARG A 86 13.05 4.38 8.80
N ILE A 87 12.79 3.81 7.62
CA ILE A 87 12.57 2.36 7.48
C ILE A 87 13.91 1.65 7.56
N SER A 88 14.08 0.84 8.61
CA SER A 88 15.29 0.04 8.86
C SER A 88 15.35 -1.20 7.95
N ASP A 89 14.21 -1.87 7.75
CA ASP A 89 14.09 -3.06 6.91
C ASP A 89 12.61 -3.34 6.60
N GLY A 90 12.33 -4.08 5.53
CA GLY A 90 10.96 -4.50 5.22
C GLY A 90 10.86 -5.65 4.24
N ALA A 91 9.75 -6.39 4.35
CA ALA A 91 9.41 -7.47 3.41
C ALA A 91 7.90 -7.57 3.22
N ILE A 92 7.47 -7.71 1.97
CA ILE A 92 6.06 -7.91 1.62
C ILE A 92 5.86 -9.02 0.60
N ASN A 93 4.71 -9.69 0.70
CA ASN A 93 4.23 -10.65 -0.30
C ASN A 93 3.08 -10.07 -1.12
N VAL A 94 3.20 -10.11 -2.45
CA VAL A 94 2.20 -9.56 -3.38
C VAL A 94 1.86 -10.57 -4.47
N LYS A 95 0.67 -10.48 -5.06
CA LYS A 95 0.29 -11.38 -6.17
C LYS A 95 1.05 -11.06 -7.46
N GLU A 96 1.19 -9.77 -7.76
CA GLU A 96 1.80 -9.26 -8.97
C GLU A 96 2.77 -8.16 -8.57
N LYS A 97 4.04 -8.34 -8.92
CA LYS A 97 5.07 -7.34 -8.68
C LYS A 97 5.20 -6.45 -9.91
N ASN A 98 4.64 -5.25 -9.83
CA ASN A 98 4.70 -4.26 -10.91
C ASN A 98 5.63 -3.07 -10.62
N ARG A 99 6.32 -3.09 -9.48
CA ARG A 99 7.22 -2.05 -9.01
C ARG A 99 8.21 -2.63 -7.99
N GLU A 100 9.43 -2.11 -7.99
CA GLU A 100 10.43 -2.29 -6.94
C GLU A 100 10.34 -1.16 -5.91
N LEU A 101 10.70 -1.45 -4.67
CA LEU A 101 10.81 -0.49 -3.57
C LEU A 101 12.25 -0.49 -3.06
N ASP A 102 12.71 0.63 -2.51
CA ASP A 102 14.11 0.83 -2.16
C ASP A 102 14.47 0.15 -0.82
N ARG A 103 13.53 0.12 0.13
CA ARG A 103 13.76 -0.34 1.51
C ARG A 103 12.93 -1.56 1.88
N ILE A 104 11.90 -1.85 1.09
CA ILE A 104 10.96 -2.94 1.37
C ILE A 104 11.11 -4.01 0.29
N THR A 105 11.58 -5.20 0.68
CA THR A 105 11.70 -6.34 -0.24
C THR A 105 10.32 -6.80 -0.72
N VAL A 106 10.07 -6.73 -2.02
CA VAL A 106 8.81 -7.20 -2.63
C VAL A 106 8.98 -8.59 -3.22
N THR A 107 8.27 -9.58 -2.65
CA THR A 107 8.21 -10.96 -3.13
C THR A 107 6.89 -11.24 -3.83
N GLU A 108 6.95 -11.73 -5.07
CA GLU A 108 5.76 -12.20 -5.77
C GLU A 108 5.38 -13.60 -5.26
N ALA A 109 4.12 -13.79 -4.88
CA ALA A 109 3.60 -14.99 -4.24
C ALA A 109 2.38 -15.54 -5.00
N GLY A 110 2.28 -16.87 -5.04
CA GLY A 110 1.25 -17.59 -5.77
C GLY A 110 -0.16 -17.30 -5.22
N HIS A 111 -1.10 -17.05 -6.13
CA HIS A 111 -2.52 -16.92 -5.85
C HIS A 111 -3.35 -17.42 -7.05
N PRO A 112 -4.42 -18.21 -6.87
CA PRO A 112 -5.03 -18.56 -5.58
C PRO A 112 -4.35 -19.72 -4.85
N VAL A 113 -3.45 -20.46 -5.51
CA VAL A 113 -2.71 -21.58 -4.92
C VAL A 113 -1.34 -21.09 -4.43
N PRO A 114 -0.96 -21.35 -3.16
CA PRO A 114 0.37 -21.00 -2.65
C PRO A 114 1.50 -21.68 -3.43
N ASN A 115 2.64 -21.03 -3.50
CA ASN A 115 3.86 -21.55 -4.14
C ASN A 115 5.08 -21.39 -3.23
N LYS A 116 6.23 -21.86 -3.72
CA LYS A 116 7.50 -21.81 -3.00
C LYS A 116 7.96 -20.37 -2.76
N GLU A 117 7.75 -19.48 -3.72
CA GLU A 117 8.12 -18.07 -3.65
C GLU A 117 7.36 -17.36 -2.51
N GLY A 118 6.06 -17.63 -2.38
CA GLY A 118 5.25 -17.13 -1.28
C GLY A 118 5.72 -17.64 0.09
N LEU A 119 6.14 -18.91 0.18
CA LEU A 119 6.72 -19.47 1.40
C LEU A 119 8.03 -18.78 1.78
N GLU A 120 8.95 -18.59 0.82
CA GLU A 120 10.22 -17.89 1.07
C GLU A 120 10.00 -16.42 1.47
N GLY A 121 9.03 -15.74 0.85
CA GLY A 121 8.66 -14.38 1.25
C GLY A 121 8.07 -14.31 2.68
N ALA A 122 7.28 -15.32 3.07
CA ALA A 122 6.75 -15.42 4.43
C ALA A 122 7.85 -15.67 5.48
N LYS A 123 8.89 -16.44 5.13
CA LYS A 123 10.07 -16.63 6.00
C LYS A 123 10.79 -15.31 6.22
N LYS A 124 11.06 -14.53 5.17
CA LYS A 124 11.66 -13.19 5.29
C LYS A 124 10.84 -12.25 6.17
N ILE A 125 9.52 -12.24 6.01
CA ILE A 125 8.62 -11.45 6.88
C ILE A 125 8.80 -11.86 8.34
N THR A 126 8.91 -13.17 8.62
CA THR A 126 9.11 -13.68 9.98
C THR A 126 10.48 -13.28 10.53
N GLU A 127 11.54 -13.39 9.73
CA GLU A 127 12.91 -12.97 10.10
C GLU A 127 12.94 -11.48 10.49
N ILE A 128 12.27 -10.61 9.73
CA ILE A 128 12.17 -9.17 10.07
C ILE A 128 11.37 -8.97 11.35
N ALA A 129 10.24 -9.66 11.53
CA ALA A 129 9.44 -9.57 12.75
C ALA A 129 10.22 -10.02 14.00
N GLU A 130 11.14 -10.97 13.86
CA GLU A 130 12.02 -11.40 14.96
C GLU A 130 13.05 -10.33 15.37
N LYS A 131 13.50 -9.47 14.44
CA LYS A 131 14.37 -8.32 14.75
C LYS A 131 13.65 -7.26 15.60
N ALA A 132 12.32 -7.22 15.56
CA ALA A 132 11.51 -6.28 16.34
C ALA A 132 11.33 -6.68 17.82
N LYS A 133 11.89 -7.82 18.25
CA LYS A 133 11.85 -8.26 19.65
C LYS A 133 12.86 -7.45 20.48
N LYS A 134 12.39 -7.04 21.66
CA LYS A 134 13.11 -6.28 22.70
C LYS A 134 14.56 -6.70 22.90
#